data_AF-A0A951AUM2-F1
#
_entry.id   AF-A0A951AUM2-F1
#
_cell.length_a   1.000
_cell.length_b   1.000
_cell.length_c   1.000
_cell.angle_alpha   90.00
_cell.angle_beta   90.00
_cell.angle_gamma   90.00
#
_symmetry.space_group_name_H-M   'P 1'
#
loop_
_entity.id
_entity.type
_entity.pdbx_description
1 polymer ?
#
loop_
_entity_poly.entity_id
_entity_poly.type
_entity_poly.pdbx_seq_one_letter_code
_entity_poly.pdbx_strand_id
1 'polypeptide(L)'
;MVPPAPFTAQGLATPYELVATNRRNGPCREANDNQSAFVEATIIDPATGALSIYRPLVIDRGTQPAAPPVVPKLAPGSVVGLWFGFQGNVLRLAGASGGCVNGLPGSPFGQFAYCGAPEFFRAANAAIGAGKLKVPPVGRARDGQACPTTRDFAVVDQDQSDNLTTRYLALRNGRTAQDTPANIAALPLRTVLKNASDNGLLTGFINPALGCTPFTAPDLTLGGAPGSSLALNELQAAATKTTPMALIPPNDPMAQVNGRPSVAKINLYRAGVNQPPMNPTVDTAQAYCFNLATIAPARLRLDRVLTIGGPSPDPAAARNLFTFLTQRLKASFTDLKCKAPARNKKR
;
A
#
# COMPACT_ATOMS: atom_id res chain seq x y z
N MET A 1 -15.95 -8.34 -2.21
CA MET A 1 -17.18 -8.10 -1.44
C MET A 1 -16.80 -7.75 -0.03
N VAL A 2 -17.31 -6.62 0.46
CA VAL A 2 -17.11 -6.16 1.83
C VAL A 2 -18.14 -6.87 2.73
N PRO A 3 -17.71 -7.53 3.82
CA PRO A 3 -18.61 -8.20 4.74
C PRO A 3 -19.42 -7.17 5.55
N PRO A 4 -20.57 -7.56 6.14
CA PRO A 4 -21.31 -6.71 7.06
C PRO A 4 -20.45 -6.20 8.23
N ALA A 5 -20.71 -4.97 8.67
CA ALA A 5 -20.04 -4.32 9.80
C ALA A 5 -18.49 -4.40 9.74
N PRO A 6 -17.84 -4.00 8.62
CA PRO A 6 -16.42 -4.27 8.36
C PRO A 6 -15.45 -3.58 9.32
N PHE A 7 -15.94 -2.64 10.14
CA PHE A 7 -15.16 -1.93 11.16
C PHE A 7 -15.25 -2.56 12.56
N THR A 8 -15.95 -3.68 12.72
CA THR A 8 -16.08 -4.41 13.99
C THR A 8 -15.12 -5.59 14.05
N ALA A 9 -14.84 -6.12 15.24
CA ALA A 9 -14.02 -7.33 15.40
C ALA A 9 -14.54 -8.51 14.56
N GLN A 10 -15.85 -8.75 14.57
CA GLN A 10 -16.47 -9.82 13.79
C GLN A 10 -16.41 -9.56 12.29
N GLY A 11 -16.66 -8.31 11.85
CA GLY A 11 -16.59 -7.95 10.44
C GLY A 11 -15.18 -8.03 9.87
N LEU A 12 -14.15 -7.63 10.65
CA LEU A 12 -12.75 -7.81 10.31
C LEU A 12 -12.38 -9.29 10.13
N ALA A 13 -12.85 -10.15 11.03
CA ALA A 13 -12.59 -11.59 10.98
C ALA A 13 -13.46 -12.34 9.95
N THR A 14 -14.49 -11.70 9.40
CA THR A 14 -15.31 -12.30 8.34
C THR A 14 -14.56 -12.20 7.01
N PRO A 15 -14.34 -13.32 6.30
CA PRO A 15 -13.65 -13.27 5.02
C PRO A 15 -14.33 -12.36 4.00
N TYR A 16 -13.51 -11.56 3.33
CA TYR A 16 -13.91 -10.81 2.15
C TYR A 16 -13.95 -11.76 0.96
N GLU A 17 -14.95 -11.60 0.09
CA GLU A 17 -15.07 -12.50 -1.08
C GLU A 17 -14.58 -11.84 -2.37
N LEU A 18 -13.65 -12.49 -3.07
CA LEU A 18 -13.27 -12.17 -4.43
C LEU A 18 -14.26 -12.77 -5.43
N VAL A 19 -14.65 -11.97 -6.43
CA VAL A 19 -15.66 -12.33 -7.43
C VAL A 19 -15.25 -11.77 -8.79
N ALA A 20 -15.29 -12.60 -9.83
CA ALA A 20 -15.18 -12.12 -11.20
C ALA A 20 -16.39 -11.24 -11.57
N THR A 21 -16.15 -9.99 -11.94
CA THR A 21 -17.21 -9.04 -12.33
C THR A 21 -17.73 -9.29 -13.75
N ASN A 22 -16.92 -9.89 -14.62
CA ASN A 22 -17.31 -10.32 -15.96
C ASN A 22 -16.90 -11.77 -16.17
N ARG A 23 -17.87 -12.69 -16.14
CA ARG A 23 -17.64 -14.14 -16.33
C ARG A 23 -17.05 -14.48 -17.70
N ARG A 24 -17.20 -13.63 -18.72
CA ARG A 24 -16.63 -13.86 -20.05
C ARG A 24 -15.10 -13.74 -20.08
N ASN A 25 -14.50 -13.09 -19.09
CA ASN A 25 -13.05 -12.93 -18.98
C ASN A 25 -12.38 -14.09 -18.21
N GLY A 26 -13.13 -15.16 -17.92
CA GLY A 26 -12.67 -16.28 -17.12
C GLY A 26 -12.83 -16.08 -15.61
N PRO A 27 -12.41 -17.06 -14.80
CA PRO A 27 -12.48 -16.97 -13.35
C PRO A 27 -11.44 -15.98 -12.80
N CYS A 28 -11.80 -15.33 -11.69
CA CYS A 28 -10.89 -14.55 -10.86
C CYS A 28 -10.69 -15.33 -9.56
N ARG A 29 -9.46 -15.75 -9.30
CA ARG A 29 -9.09 -16.70 -8.24
C ARG A 29 -8.11 -16.06 -7.28
N GLU A 30 -8.46 -16.04 -6.00
CA GLU A 30 -7.66 -15.42 -4.96
C GLU A 30 -6.30 -16.11 -4.80
N ALA A 31 -6.24 -17.44 -4.97
CA ALA A 31 -4.99 -18.21 -4.94
C ALA A 31 -4.11 -18.09 -6.20
N ASN A 32 -4.43 -17.19 -7.13
CA ASN A 32 -3.60 -16.85 -8.28
C ASN A 32 -2.91 -15.51 -8.03
N ASP A 33 -1.58 -15.53 -7.97
CA ASP A 33 -0.71 -14.39 -7.65
C ASP A 33 -0.97 -13.14 -8.54
N ASN A 34 -1.48 -13.32 -9.77
CA ASN A 34 -1.82 -12.23 -10.70
C ASN A 34 -3.27 -11.72 -10.57
N GLN A 35 -4.05 -12.29 -9.65
CA GLN A 35 -5.48 -12.02 -9.46
C GLN A 35 -5.86 -11.80 -7.99
N SER A 36 -4.94 -11.98 -7.05
CA SER A 36 -5.19 -11.84 -5.62
C SER A 36 -5.58 -10.41 -5.23
N ALA A 37 -6.56 -10.29 -4.34
CA ALA A 37 -6.93 -9.04 -3.67
C ALA A 37 -6.51 -9.09 -2.21
N PHE A 38 -6.13 -7.96 -1.64
CA PHE A 38 -5.60 -7.86 -0.29
C PHE A 38 -6.40 -6.85 0.51
N VAL A 39 -6.50 -7.06 1.82
CA VAL A 39 -7.11 -6.12 2.75
C VAL A 39 -6.16 -5.90 3.91
N GLU A 40 -6.05 -4.66 4.34
CA GLU A 40 -5.25 -4.27 5.50
C GLU A 40 -6.06 -3.33 6.37
N ALA A 41 -6.09 -3.59 7.67
CA ALA A 41 -6.70 -2.71 8.65
C ALA A 41 -5.61 -2.06 9.49
N THR A 42 -5.72 -0.76 9.70
CA THR A 42 -5.00 -0.05 10.76
C THR A 42 -6.02 0.57 11.69
N ILE A 43 -5.82 0.37 12.98
CA ILE A 43 -6.77 0.66 14.03
C ILE A 43 -6.11 1.64 14.99
N ILE A 44 -6.83 2.66 15.40
CA ILE A 44 -6.41 3.58 16.46
C ILE A 44 -7.42 3.57 17.59
N ASP A 45 -6.93 3.49 18.83
CA ASP A 45 -7.69 3.88 20.01
C ASP A 45 -7.52 5.41 20.22
N PRO A 46 -8.55 6.23 19.97
CA PRO A 46 -8.44 7.68 20.12
C PRO A 46 -8.28 8.14 21.58
N ALA A 47 -8.64 7.30 22.56
CA ALA A 47 -8.47 7.64 23.97
C ALA A 47 -6.98 7.68 24.35
N THR A 48 -6.22 6.68 23.90
CA THR A 48 -4.80 6.48 24.26
C THR A 48 -3.81 6.87 23.17
N GLY A 49 -4.24 6.93 21.91
CA GLY A 49 -3.37 7.05 20.74
C GLY A 49 -2.70 5.74 20.33
N ALA A 50 -3.05 4.61 20.97
CA ALA A 50 -2.48 3.31 20.65
C ALA A 50 -2.92 2.85 19.25
N LEU A 51 -1.96 2.33 18.48
CA LEU A 51 -2.17 1.78 17.15
C LEU A 51 -2.12 0.25 17.19
N SER A 52 -2.88 -0.39 16.31
CA SER A 52 -2.75 -1.81 15.99
C SER A 52 -3.08 -2.08 14.53
N ILE A 53 -2.65 -3.24 14.04
CA ILE A 53 -2.87 -3.67 12.66
C ILE A 53 -3.69 -4.97 12.67
N TYR A 54 -4.45 -5.19 11.61
CA TYR A 54 -5.07 -6.48 11.37
C TYR A 54 -5.10 -6.78 9.86
N ARG A 55 -5.07 -8.07 9.49
CA ARG A 55 -4.99 -8.55 8.10
C ARG A 55 -6.27 -9.32 7.73
N PRO A 56 -7.38 -8.66 7.40
CA PRO A 56 -8.60 -9.38 7.01
C PRO A 56 -8.33 -10.34 5.86
N LEU A 57 -8.92 -11.53 5.89
CA LEU A 57 -8.70 -12.54 4.86
C LEU A 57 -9.57 -12.28 3.63
N VAL A 58 -9.02 -12.51 2.44
CA VAL A 58 -9.79 -12.64 1.19
C VAL A 58 -9.86 -14.11 0.78
N ILE A 59 -11.03 -14.54 0.31
CA ILE A 59 -11.28 -15.87 -0.25
C ILE A 59 -12.07 -15.76 -1.57
N ASP A 60 -12.06 -16.81 -2.39
CA ASP A 60 -13.01 -16.93 -3.50
C ASP A 60 -14.45 -17.02 -2.97
N ARG A 61 -15.39 -16.30 -3.58
CA ARG A 61 -16.81 -16.42 -3.23
C ARG A 61 -17.29 -17.87 -3.26
N GLY A 62 -18.03 -18.25 -2.22
CA GLY A 62 -18.60 -19.59 -2.07
C GLY A 62 -17.60 -20.65 -1.62
N THR A 63 -16.37 -20.26 -1.29
CA THR A 63 -15.38 -21.17 -0.69
C THR A 63 -15.26 -20.94 0.82
N GLN A 64 -14.45 -21.76 1.49
CA GLN A 64 -14.13 -21.61 2.91
C GLN A 64 -12.64 -21.31 3.09
N PRO A 65 -12.26 -20.45 4.06
CA PRO A 65 -10.86 -20.22 4.43
C PRO A 65 -10.12 -21.52 4.71
N ALA A 66 -8.86 -21.67 4.29
CA ALA A 66 -8.05 -22.86 4.60
C ALA A 66 -7.83 -23.06 6.12
N ALA A 67 -7.88 -21.98 6.89
CA ALA A 67 -7.97 -21.97 8.35
C ALA A 67 -8.87 -20.81 8.79
N PRO A 68 -9.58 -20.92 9.93
CA PRO A 68 -10.40 -19.82 10.46
C PRO A 68 -9.57 -18.54 10.65
N PRO A 69 -10.09 -17.36 10.25
CA PRO A 69 -9.43 -16.10 10.57
C PRO A 69 -9.34 -15.85 12.07
N VAL A 70 -8.25 -15.25 12.52
CA VAL A 70 -8.08 -14.78 13.90
C VAL A 70 -9.12 -13.70 14.18
N VAL A 71 -9.85 -13.79 15.28
CA VAL A 71 -10.79 -12.73 15.70
C VAL A 71 -10.03 -11.69 16.53
N PRO A 72 -9.89 -10.43 16.06
CA PRO A 72 -9.16 -9.41 16.80
C PRO A 72 -9.97 -8.91 18.01
N LYS A 73 -9.27 -8.45 19.04
CA LYS A 73 -9.88 -7.68 20.13
C LYS A 73 -9.68 -6.19 19.87
N LEU A 74 -10.77 -5.44 19.81
CA LEU A 74 -10.75 -3.99 19.61
C LEU A 74 -11.10 -3.29 20.92
N ALA A 75 -10.45 -2.16 21.20
CA ALA A 75 -10.85 -1.31 22.30
C ALA A 75 -12.20 -0.63 21.97
N PRO A 76 -13.06 -0.37 22.97
CA PRO A 76 -14.26 0.43 22.75
C PRO A 76 -13.92 1.80 22.15
N GLY A 77 -14.63 2.19 21.09
CA GLY A 77 -14.39 3.48 20.41
C GLY A 77 -13.18 3.50 19.47
N SER A 78 -12.52 2.36 19.22
CA SER A 78 -11.48 2.29 18.20
C SER A 78 -11.99 2.72 16.82
N VAL A 79 -11.17 3.47 16.09
CA VAL A 79 -11.43 3.87 14.70
C VAL A 79 -10.62 2.97 13.78
N VAL A 80 -11.28 2.38 12.78
CA VAL A 80 -10.70 1.41 11.86
C VAL A 80 -10.64 2.01 10.46
N GLY A 81 -9.44 2.08 9.89
CA GLY A 81 -9.23 2.29 8.46
C GLY A 81 -8.97 0.96 7.77
N LEU A 82 -9.54 0.78 6.58
CA LEU A 82 -9.35 -0.39 5.72
C LEU A 82 -8.81 0.06 4.37
N TRP A 83 -7.79 -0.62 3.87
CA TRP A 83 -7.23 -0.42 2.54
C TRP A 83 -7.25 -1.71 1.76
N PHE A 84 -7.39 -1.59 0.45
CA PHE A 84 -7.50 -2.69 -0.49
C PHE A 84 -6.47 -2.54 -1.60
N GLY A 85 -5.76 -3.61 -1.89
CA GLY A 85 -4.85 -3.72 -3.03
C GLY A 85 -5.26 -4.90 -3.91
N PHE A 86 -4.95 -4.84 -5.21
CA PHE A 86 -5.35 -5.88 -6.16
C PHE A 86 -4.29 -6.08 -7.24
N GLN A 87 -3.89 -7.33 -7.48
CA GLN A 87 -2.87 -7.65 -8.47
C GLN A 87 -3.41 -7.64 -9.91
N GLY A 88 -4.74 -7.74 -10.09
CA GLY A 88 -5.38 -7.60 -11.40
C GLY A 88 -5.53 -6.14 -11.83
N ASN A 89 -6.32 -5.88 -12.88
CA ASN A 89 -6.39 -4.52 -13.44
C ASN A 89 -7.29 -3.57 -12.63
N VAL A 90 -8.50 -4.00 -12.26
CA VAL A 90 -9.49 -3.13 -11.63
C VAL A 90 -10.23 -3.88 -10.52
N LEU A 91 -10.08 -3.39 -9.30
CA LEU A 91 -10.87 -3.79 -8.15
C LEU A 91 -12.13 -2.92 -8.04
N ARG A 92 -13.28 -3.59 -7.86
CA ARG A 92 -14.55 -2.95 -7.55
C ARG A 92 -15.08 -3.43 -6.21
N LEU A 93 -15.35 -2.51 -5.29
CA LEU A 93 -15.99 -2.83 -4.02
C LEU A 93 -17.52 -2.95 -4.18
N ALA A 94 -18.09 -3.93 -3.50
CA ALA A 94 -19.54 -4.21 -3.44
C ALA A 94 -19.86 -4.95 -2.12
N GLY A 95 -21.14 -5.14 -1.80
CA GLY A 95 -21.57 -5.69 -0.51
C GLY A 95 -21.86 -4.56 0.49
N ALA A 96 -21.43 -4.72 1.74
CA ALA A 96 -21.59 -3.68 2.76
C ALA A 96 -20.53 -2.57 2.61
N SER A 97 -20.48 -1.93 1.44
CA SER A 97 -19.46 -0.93 1.08
C SER A 97 -19.81 0.51 1.46
N GLY A 98 -20.74 0.70 2.41
CA GLY A 98 -21.03 2.02 2.97
C GLY A 98 -19.81 2.58 3.70
N GLY A 99 -19.40 3.81 3.37
CA GLY A 99 -18.17 4.42 3.91
C GLY A 99 -16.88 3.98 3.20
N CYS A 100 -17.01 3.27 2.06
CA CYS A 100 -15.88 2.95 1.19
C CYS A 100 -15.76 3.94 0.02
N VAL A 101 -14.54 4.17 -0.43
CA VAL A 101 -14.21 4.97 -1.61
C VAL A 101 -13.36 4.12 -2.54
N ASN A 102 -13.78 4.04 -3.80
CA ASN A 102 -13.12 3.26 -4.84
C ASN A 102 -13.16 4.08 -6.14
N GLY A 103 -12.72 5.34 -6.06
CA GLY A 103 -12.74 6.30 -7.17
C GLY A 103 -14.02 7.13 -7.27
N LEU A 104 -14.23 7.69 -8.46
CA LEU A 104 -15.47 8.38 -8.84
C LEU A 104 -16.47 7.37 -9.44
N PRO A 105 -17.78 7.68 -9.47
CA PRO A 105 -18.75 6.87 -10.20
C PRO A 105 -18.30 6.58 -11.64
N GLY A 106 -18.21 5.29 -12.00
CA GLY A 106 -17.75 4.85 -13.33
C GLY A 106 -16.23 4.95 -13.57
N SER A 107 -15.45 5.48 -12.63
CA SER A 107 -14.00 5.64 -12.75
C SER A 107 -13.30 5.21 -11.46
N PRO A 108 -13.10 3.88 -11.26
CA PRO A 108 -12.42 3.37 -10.09
C PRO A 108 -10.94 3.74 -10.08
N PHE A 109 -10.28 3.61 -8.92
CA PHE A 109 -8.84 3.80 -8.80
C PHE A 109 -8.02 2.66 -9.41
N GLY A 110 -8.60 1.71 -10.16
CA GLY A 110 -7.85 0.55 -10.63
C GLY A 110 -7.60 -0.43 -9.49
N GLN A 111 -6.37 -0.52 -9.00
CA GLN A 111 -5.93 -1.55 -8.05
C GLN A 111 -6.21 -1.21 -6.58
N PHE A 112 -6.55 0.05 -6.30
CA PHE A 112 -6.70 0.57 -4.96
C PHE A 112 -8.16 0.85 -4.55
N ALA A 113 -8.46 0.70 -3.26
CA ALA A 113 -9.64 1.24 -2.62
C ALA A 113 -9.43 1.38 -1.11
N TYR A 114 -10.36 2.04 -0.41
CA TYR A 114 -10.34 2.10 1.04
C TYR A 114 -11.75 2.21 1.63
N CYS A 115 -11.88 1.94 2.92
CA CYS A 115 -13.06 2.26 3.74
C CYS A 115 -12.60 2.88 5.07
N GLY A 116 -13.20 3.98 5.50
CA GLY A 116 -12.86 4.60 6.80
C GLY A 116 -11.47 5.25 6.91
N ALA A 117 -10.68 5.31 5.82
CA ALA A 117 -9.32 5.85 5.87
C ALA A 117 -9.26 7.34 6.29
N PRO A 118 -10.12 8.24 5.77
CA PRO A 118 -10.14 9.63 6.24
C PRO A 118 -10.48 9.75 7.74
N GLU A 119 -11.41 8.93 8.25
CA GLU A 119 -11.78 8.87 9.66
C GLU A 119 -10.59 8.45 10.51
N PHE A 120 -9.89 7.38 10.10
CA PHE A 120 -8.67 6.91 10.76
C PHE A 120 -7.59 8.01 10.79
N PHE A 121 -7.28 8.63 9.65
CA PHE A 121 -6.22 9.64 9.60
C PHE A 121 -6.58 10.91 10.37
N ARG A 122 -7.85 11.32 10.40
CA ARG A 122 -8.29 12.41 11.29
C ARG A 122 -8.05 12.07 12.75
N ALA A 123 -8.42 10.87 13.19
CA ALA A 123 -8.19 10.42 14.57
C ALA A 123 -6.70 10.32 14.89
N ALA A 124 -5.89 9.76 13.99
CA ALA A 124 -4.44 9.65 14.15
C ALA A 124 -3.74 11.01 14.21
N ASN A 125 -4.05 11.92 13.28
CA ASN A 125 -3.47 13.26 13.28
C ASN A 125 -3.92 14.07 14.52
N ALA A 126 -5.16 13.91 14.99
CA ALA A 126 -5.60 14.51 16.25
C ALA A 126 -4.84 13.94 17.46
N ALA A 127 -4.61 12.62 17.50
CA ALA A 127 -3.80 12.00 18.55
C ALA A 127 -2.33 12.45 18.50
N ILE A 128 -1.76 12.68 17.31
CA ILE A 128 -0.42 13.26 17.14
C ILE A 128 -0.39 14.70 17.66
N GLY A 129 -1.34 15.54 17.25
CA GLY A 129 -1.44 16.93 17.71
C GLY A 129 -1.64 17.04 19.23
N ALA A 130 -2.34 16.08 19.84
CA ALA A 130 -2.53 15.99 21.29
C ALA A 130 -1.36 15.30 22.02
N GLY A 131 -0.30 14.88 21.31
CA GLY A 131 0.87 14.20 21.90
C GLY A 131 0.62 12.76 22.39
N LYS A 132 -0.55 12.18 22.09
CA LYS A 132 -0.92 10.80 22.46
C LYS A 132 -0.28 9.76 21.56
N LEU A 133 -0.23 10.04 20.25
CA LEU A 133 0.43 9.20 19.27
C LEU A 133 1.77 9.83 18.86
N LYS A 134 2.87 9.09 19.06
CA LYS A 134 4.20 9.49 18.60
C LYS A 134 4.57 8.75 17.33
N VAL A 135 4.82 9.49 16.25
CA VAL A 135 5.34 8.93 15.00
C VAL A 135 6.87 8.86 15.12
N PRO A 136 7.50 7.68 14.95
CA PRO A 136 8.94 7.56 15.02
C PRO A 136 9.61 8.27 13.84
N PRO A 137 10.74 8.96 14.05
CA PRO A 137 11.50 9.53 12.94
C PRO A 137 12.01 8.42 12.02
N VAL A 138 12.18 8.72 10.72
CA VAL A 138 12.63 7.74 9.72
C VAL A 138 14.07 7.24 9.96
N GLY A 139 14.89 8.01 10.67
CA GLY A 139 16.29 7.67 10.91
C GLY A 139 17.19 7.93 9.70
N ARG A 140 18.42 7.42 9.79
CA ARG A 140 19.49 7.58 8.79
C ARG A 140 19.85 6.22 8.20
N ALA A 141 19.87 6.15 6.87
CA ALA A 141 20.26 4.97 6.12
C ALA A 141 21.78 4.78 6.13
N ARG A 142 22.24 3.57 5.78
CA ARG A 142 23.66 3.19 5.71
C ARG A 142 24.46 3.97 4.67
N ASP A 143 23.79 4.59 3.70
CA ASP A 143 24.38 5.49 2.72
C ASP A 143 24.63 6.92 3.27
N GLY A 144 24.20 7.18 4.50
CA GLY A 144 24.30 8.48 5.15
C GLY A 144 23.19 9.46 4.78
N GLN A 145 22.15 9.06 4.05
CA GLN A 145 20.99 9.89 3.80
C GLN A 145 19.87 9.61 4.82
N ALA A 146 18.82 10.44 4.83
CA ALA A 146 17.60 10.06 5.53
C ALA A 146 17.05 8.75 4.93
N CYS A 147 16.49 7.91 5.80
CA CYS A 147 15.75 6.73 5.35
C CYS A 147 14.55 7.14 4.49
N PRO A 148 14.29 6.45 3.38
CA PRO A 148 13.21 6.82 2.47
C PRO A 148 11.84 6.54 3.09
N THR A 149 10.81 7.16 2.52
CA THR A 149 9.40 6.95 2.89
C THR A 149 8.58 6.62 1.64
N THR A 150 7.29 6.31 1.81
CA THR A 150 6.37 6.12 0.67
C THR A 150 6.18 7.37 -0.18
N ARG A 151 6.66 8.54 0.27
CA ARG A 151 6.62 9.80 -0.48
C ARG A 151 8.00 10.23 -0.98
N ASP A 152 8.95 9.30 -1.08
CA ASP A 152 10.28 9.53 -1.65
C ASP A 152 10.31 9.09 -3.12
N PHE A 153 10.85 9.94 -4.01
CA PHE A 153 10.98 9.65 -5.43
C PHE A 153 11.84 8.41 -5.75
N ALA A 154 12.64 7.91 -4.80
CA ALA A 154 13.39 6.67 -4.94
C ALA A 154 12.58 5.39 -4.63
N VAL A 155 11.40 5.53 -4.04
CA VAL A 155 10.49 4.42 -3.66
C VAL A 155 9.31 4.33 -4.63
N VAL A 156 8.65 5.46 -4.87
CA VAL A 156 7.38 5.55 -5.62
C VAL A 156 7.50 5.00 -7.05
N ASP A 157 6.45 4.34 -7.53
CA ASP A 157 6.29 4.03 -8.96
C ASP A 157 5.28 4.93 -9.69
N GLN A 158 4.66 4.38 -10.75
CA GLN A 158 3.62 5.06 -11.52
C GLN A 158 2.33 5.34 -10.72
N ASP A 159 2.07 4.60 -9.64
CA ASP A 159 0.78 4.50 -8.98
C ASP A 159 1.02 4.49 -7.45
N GLN A 160 1.17 5.66 -6.84
CA GLN A 160 1.70 5.68 -5.46
C GLN A 160 0.69 5.19 -4.41
N SER A 161 1.23 4.63 -3.32
CA SER A 161 0.47 4.30 -2.10
C SER A 161 -0.74 3.39 -2.36
N ASP A 162 -0.64 2.50 -3.35
CA ASP A 162 -1.71 1.63 -3.85
C ASP A 162 -1.68 0.21 -3.28
N ASN A 163 -0.57 -0.15 -2.64
CA ASN A 163 -0.29 -1.49 -2.18
C ASN A 163 -0.17 -1.62 -0.66
N LEU A 164 -0.32 -2.86 -0.17
CA LEU A 164 -0.42 -3.21 1.25
C LEU A 164 0.74 -4.10 1.68
N THR A 165 1.00 -4.16 2.99
CA THR A 165 1.99 -5.12 3.53
C THR A 165 1.36 -6.48 3.86
N THR A 166 0.04 -6.62 3.66
CA THR A 166 -0.69 -7.87 3.90
C THR A 166 -0.19 -9.01 3.00
N ARG A 167 -0.13 -10.21 3.58
CA ARG A 167 0.23 -11.46 2.91
C ARG A 167 -0.79 -12.54 3.25
N TYR A 168 -1.00 -13.45 2.31
CA TYR A 168 -1.83 -14.65 2.53
C TYR A 168 -1.08 -15.91 2.13
N LEU A 169 -1.53 -17.02 2.69
CA LEU A 169 -1.09 -18.36 2.36
C LEU A 169 -2.05 -18.93 1.33
N ALA A 170 -1.54 -19.35 0.17
CA ALA A 170 -2.32 -20.05 -0.85
C ALA A 170 -1.98 -21.54 -0.87
N LEU A 171 -3.01 -22.38 -0.88
CA LEU A 171 -2.89 -23.84 -0.94
C LEU A 171 -3.10 -24.35 -2.37
N ARG A 172 -2.66 -25.60 -2.64
CA ARG A 172 -2.83 -26.24 -3.96
C ARG A 172 -4.30 -26.41 -4.37
N ASN A 173 -5.21 -26.51 -3.40
CA ASN A 173 -6.65 -26.63 -3.65
C ASN A 173 -7.37 -25.28 -3.88
N GLY A 174 -6.62 -24.17 -3.97
CA GLY A 174 -7.16 -22.84 -4.25
C GLY A 174 -7.73 -22.10 -3.04
N ARG A 175 -7.72 -22.70 -1.84
CA ARG A 175 -8.11 -22.01 -0.60
C ARG A 175 -6.97 -21.13 -0.08
N THR A 176 -7.34 -20.06 0.60
CA THR A 176 -6.40 -19.12 1.23
C THR A 176 -6.57 -19.06 2.75
N ALA A 177 -5.51 -18.67 3.46
CA ALA A 177 -5.51 -18.40 4.90
C ALA A 177 -4.64 -17.18 5.22
N GLN A 178 -4.85 -16.61 6.42
CA GLN A 178 -3.97 -15.57 6.95
C GLN A 178 -2.54 -16.10 7.12
N ASP A 179 -1.54 -15.29 6.80
CA ASP A 179 -0.11 -15.60 6.97
C ASP A 179 0.31 -15.48 8.44
N THR A 180 -0.04 -16.49 9.24
CA THR A 180 0.30 -16.58 10.67
C THR A 180 1.31 -17.70 10.92
N PRO A 181 2.13 -17.64 11.99
CA PRO A 181 3.03 -18.74 12.34
C PRO A 181 2.31 -20.08 12.51
N ALA A 182 1.12 -20.08 13.12
CA ALA A 182 0.31 -21.28 13.30
C ALA A 182 -0.15 -21.89 11.96
N ASN A 183 -0.60 -21.05 11.02
CA ASN A 183 -1.03 -21.52 9.71
C ASN A 183 0.15 -21.97 8.84
N ILE A 184 1.31 -21.31 8.93
CA ILE A 184 2.53 -21.74 8.24
C ILE A 184 2.95 -23.14 8.70
N ALA A 185 2.89 -23.40 10.01
CA ALA A 185 3.26 -24.70 10.57
C ALA A 185 2.25 -25.82 10.23
N ALA A 186 0.97 -25.49 10.08
CA ALA A 186 -0.10 -26.49 9.97
C ALA A 186 -0.56 -26.79 8.53
N LEU A 187 -0.40 -25.85 7.58
CA LEU A 187 -1.03 -25.96 6.26
C LEU A 187 -0.06 -26.42 5.16
N PRO A 188 -0.51 -27.21 4.17
CA PRO A 188 0.30 -27.63 3.03
C PRO A 188 0.43 -26.49 2.00
N LEU A 189 1.30 -25.54 2.30
CA LEU A 189 1.49 -24.32 1.52
C LEU A 189 1.94 -24.60 0.08
N ARG A 190 1.32 -23.92 -0.88
CA ARG A 190 1.83 -23.82 -2.26
C ARG A 190 2.72 -22.59 -2.40
N THR A 191 2.22 -21.44 -1.99
CA THR A 191 2.90 -20.15 -2.15
C THR A 191 2.38 -19.13 -1.13
N VAL A 192 3.11 -18.03 -0.98
CA VAL A 192 2.68 -16.87 -0.22
C VAL A 192 2.33 -15.75 -1.19
N LEU A 193 1.09 -15.30 -1.13
CA LEU A 193 0.56 -14.18 -1.90
C LEU A 193 1.04 -12.87 -1.27
N LYS A 194 1.48 -11.93 -2.11
CA LYS A 194 2.00 -10.62 -1.68
C LYS A 194 1.44 -9.53 -2.58
N ASN A 195 1.31 -8.33 -2.02
CA ASN A 195 0.91 -7.13 -2.73
C ASN A 195 2.07 -6.12 -2.76
N ALA A 196 3.19 -6.47 -3.40
CA ALA A 196 4.50 -5.88 -3.09
C ALA A 196 4.93 -4.62 -3.88
N SER A 197 4.03 -3.68 -4.21
CA SER A 197 4.42 -2.33 -4.67
C SER A 197 4.87 -1.44 -3.48
N ASP A 198 4.67 -0.12 -3.50
CA ASP A 198 5.30 0.87 -2.60
C ASP A 198 5.47 0.46 -1.13
N ASN A 199 4.37 0.16 -0.42
CA ASN A 199 4.42 -0.12 1.02
C ASN A 199 5.17 -1.42 1.32
N GLY A 200 4.83 -2.50 0.60
CA GLY A 200 5.51 -3.79 0.75
C GLY A 200 6.97 -3.74 0.31
N LEU A 201 7.28 -2.98 -0.74
CA LEU A 201 8.63 -2.70 -1.25
C LEU A 201 9.47 -1.97 -0.22
N LEU A 202 8.93 -0.88 0.34
CA LEU A 202 9.60 -0.07 1.35
C LEU A 202 9.95 -0.92 2.57
N THR A 203 8.95 -1.59 3.15
CA THR A 203 9.14 -2.28 4.44
C THR A 203 9.87 -3.62 4.30
N GLY A 204 9.62 -4.35 3.20
CA GLY A 204 10.14 -5.70 2.99
C GLY A 204 11.50 -5.77 2.31
N PHE A 205 11.91 -4.72 1.58
CA PHE A 205 13.10 -4.78 0.71
C PHE A 205 14.00 -3.57 0.85
N ILE A 206 13.49 -2.34 0.70
CA ILE A 206 14.31 -1.12 0.74
C ILE A 206 14.84 -0.88 2.16
N ASN A 207 13.97 -0.88 3.18
CA ASN A 207 14.37 -0.63 4.55
C ASN A 207 15.44 -1.63 5.04
N PRO A 208 15.26 -2.96 4.86
CA PRO A 208 16.31 -3.92 5.20
C PRO A 208 17.64 -3.68 4.47
N ALA A 209 17.61 -3.39 3.17
CA ALA A 209 18.83 -3.13 2.40
C ALA A 209 19.59 -1.89 2.88
N LEU A 210 18.86 -0.85 3.25
CA LEU A 210 19.41 0.43 3.71
C LEU A 210 19.69 0.47 5.23
N GLY A 211 19.30 -0.56 5.97
CA GLY A 211 19.40 -0.58 7.43
C GLY A 211 18.41 0.35 8.14
N CYS A 212 17.29 0.67 7.49
CA CYS A 212 16.23 1.52 8.02
C CYS A 212 15.21 0.70 8.82
N THR A 213 14.58 1.34 9.79
CA THR A 213 13.54 0.73 10.64
C THR A 213 12.16 1.22 10.21
N PRO A 214 11.22 0.33 9.85
CA PRO A 214 9.86 0.74 9.53
C PRO A 214 9.12 1.23 10.79
N PHE A 215 8.13 2.12 10.61
CA PHE A 215 7.14 2.37 11.66
C PHE A 215 6.24 1.12 11.80
N THR A 216 6.20 0.57 13.01
CA THR A 216 5.42 -0.62 13.34
C THR A 216 4.44 -0.41 14.49
N ALA A 217 3.40 -1.24 14.51
CA ALA A 217 2.44 -1.38 15.60
C ALA A 217 2.14 -2.88 15.84
N PRO A 218 1.55 -3.28 16.98
CA PRO A 218 1.12 -4.66 17.22
C PRO A 218 0.16 -5.16 16.13
N ASP A 219 0.52 -6.24 15.44
CA ASP A 219 -0.35 -6.91 14.46
C ASP A 219 -1.22 -7.96 15.16
N LEU A 220 -2.52 -7.69 15.27
CA LEU A 220 -3.50 -8.54 15.93
C LEU A 220 -3.72 -9.87 15.20
N THR A 221 -3.39 -9.96 13.91
CA THR A 221 -3.41 -11.24 13.18
C THR A 221 -2.21 -12.12 13.58
N LEU A 222 -1.11 -11.51 14.04
CA LEU A 222 0.13 -12.17 14.42
C LEU A 222 0.34 -12.22 15.95
N GLY A 223 -0.75 -12.17 16.73
CA GLY A 223 -0.68 -12.23 18.19
C GLY A 223 0.05 -11.03 18.84
N GLY A 224 0.08 -9.88 18.16
CA GLY A 224 0.71 -8.66 18.65
C GLY A 224 2.18 -8.48 18.23
N ALA A 225 2.74 -9.40 17.44
CA ALA A 225 4.06 -9.20 16.84
C ALA A 225 4.09 -7.87 16.05
N PRO A 226 5.15 -7.05 16.15
CA PRO A 226 5.22 -5.78 15.44
C PRO A 226 5.16 -5.97 13.93
N GLY A 227 4.25 -5.25 13.26
CA GLY A 227 4.13 -5.19 11.81
C GLY A 227 4.01 -3.75 11.33
N SER A 228 4.25 -3.51 10.04
CA SER A 228 4.00 -2.21 9.42
C SER A 228 2.66 -2.20 8.66
N SER A 229 2.20 -1.06 8.18
CA SER A 229 1.00 -0.93 7.36
C SER A 229 1.13 0.28 6.45
N LEU A 230 0.30 0.35 5.40
CA LEU A 230 0.16 1.53 4.56
C LEU A 230 -0.08 2.77 5.41
N ALA A 231 -1.00 2.70 6.36
CA ALA A 231 -1.35 3.85 7.17
C ALA A 231 -0.19 4.31 8.07
N LEU A 232 0.59 3.38 8.64
CA LEU A 232 1.79 3.72 9.41
C LEU A 232 2.85 4.37 8.53
N ASN A 233 3.09 3.82 7.34
CA ASN A 233 4.04 4.39 6.38
C ASN A 233 3.63 5.81 5.96
N GLU A 234 2.35 6.05 5.69
CA GLU A 234 1.83 7.37 5.33
C GLU A 234 1.87 8.38 6.49
N LEU A 235 1.64 7.94 7.73
CA LEU A 235 1.82 8.79 8.91
C LEU A 235 3.29 9.18 9.09
N GLN A 236 4.22 8.23 8.90
CA GLN A 236 5.65 8.49 8.97
C GLN A 236 6.10 9.43 7.84
N ALA A 237 5.65 9.20 6.62
CA ALA A 237 5.93 10.06 5.47
C ALA A 237 5.39 11.49 5.67
N ALA A 238 4.18 11.64 6.20
CA ALA A 238 3.63 12.97 6.50
C ALA A 238 4.43 13.70 7.60
N ALA A 239 4.93 12.97 8.61
CA ALA A 239 5.69 13.55 9.72
C ALA A 239 7.09 14.05 9.33
N THR A 240 7.73 13.46 8.32
CA THR A 240 9.10 13.87 7.90
C THR A 240 9.14 15.24 7.22
N LYS A 241 8.05 15.66 6.56
CA LYS A 241 7.95 16.94 5.85
C LYS A 241 9.11 17.17 4.86
N THR A 242 9.59 16.12 4.19
CA THR A 242 10.65 16.23 3.18
C THR A 242 10.19 17.10 2.01
N THR A 243 11.09 17.85 1.38
CA THR A 243 10.76 18.65 0.19
C THR A 243 11.75 18.37 -0.94
N PRO A 244 11.29 17.98 -2.14
CA PRO A 244 9.90 17.74 -2.52
C PRO A 244 9.37 16.39 -1.99
N MET A 245 8.08 16.32 -1.65
CA MET A 245 7.37 15.06 -1.42
C MET A 245 6.81 14.54 -2.73
N ALA A 246 6.94 13.25 -2.98
CA ALA A 246 6.20 12.58 -4.04
C ALA A 246 4.75 12.39 -3.58
N LEU A 247 3.87 13.30 -3.99
CA LEU A 247 2.42 13.22 -3.77
C LEU A 247 1.74 12.68 -5.04
N ILE A 248 0.55 12.09 -4.92
CA ILE A 248 -0.24 11.55 -6.04
C ILE A 248 -0.37 12.62 -7.13
N PRO A 249 0.25 12.44 -8.31
CA PRO A 249 0.32 13.51 -9.31
C PRO A 249 -0.88 13.48 -10.27
N PRO A 250 -1.14 14.57 -11.01
CA PRO A 250 -2.28 14.62 -11.94
C PRO A 250 -2.17 13.71 -13.17
N ASN A 251 -0.98 13.17 -13.43
CA ASN A 251 -0.69 12.19 -14.48
C ASN A 251 -0.72 10.74 -14.02
N ASP A 252 -1.06 10.48 -12.75
CA ASP A 252 -1.29 9.14 -12.21
C ASP A 252 -2.54 8.50 -12.87
N PRO A 253 -2.38 7.36 -13.57
CA PRO A 253 -3.48 6.68 -14.27
C PRO A 253 -4.65 6.28 -13.36
N MET A 254 -4.38 5.91 -12.10
CA MET A 254 -5.39 5.53 -11.12
C MET A 254 -6.18 6.74 -10.61
N ALA A 255 -5.56 7.93 -10.57
CA ALA A 255 -6.21 9.18 -10.19
C ALA A 255 -6.80 9.98 -11.36
N GLN A 256 -6.64 9.52 -12.60
CA GLN A 256 -7.22 10.13 -13.80
C GLN A 256 -8.65 9.64 -14.12
N VAL A 257 -9.38 10.45 -14.88
CA VAL A 257 -10.66 10.07 -15.51
C VAL A 257 -10.45 10.02 -17.02
N ASN A 258 -10.58 8.83 -17.62
CA ASN A 258 -10.40 8.62 -19.06
C ASN A 258 -9.06 9.20 -19.59
N GLY A 259 -7.97 9.01 -18.84
CA GLY A 259 -6.64 9.50 -19.20
C GLY A 259 -6.43 11.01 -19.05
N ARG A 260 -7.36 11.73 -18.40
CA ARG A 260 -7.27 13.17 -18.13
C ARG A 260 -7.21 13.45 -16.62
N PRO A 261 -6.42 14.46 -16.18
CA PRO A 261 -6.38 14.87 -14.77
C PRO A 261 -7.77 15.20 -14.22
N SER A 262 -8.02 14.83 -12.96
CA SER A 262 -9.25 15.16 -12.23
C SER A 262 -8.93 15.51 -10.79
N VAL A 263 -9.02 16.80 -10.43
CA VAL A 263 -8.76 17.27 -9.05
C VAL A 263 -9.64 16.52 -8.04
N ALA A 264 -10.91 16.26 -8.39
CA ALA A 264 -11.83 15.54 -7.52
C ALA A 264 -11.34 14.10 -7.24
N LYS A 265 -10.94 13.36 -8.29
CA LYS A 265 -10.48 11.97 -8.13
C LYS A 265 -9.14 11.90 -7.41
N ILE A 266 -8.22 12.82 -7.70
CA ILE A 266 -6.94 12.94 -7.00
C ILE A 266 -7.16 13.24 -5.52
N ASN A 267 -8.05 14.17 -5.17
CA ASN A 267 -8.34 14.49 -3.77
C ASN A 267 -8.96 13.31 -3.02
N LEU A 268 -9.84 12.52 -3.67
CA LEU A 268 -10.35 11.29 -3.07
C LEU A 268 -9.22 10.27 -2.83
N TYR A 269 -8.28 10.13 -3.77
CA TYR A 269 -7.14 9.25 -3.58
C TYR A 269 -6.26 9.73 -2.42
N ARG A 270 -5.82 11.00 -2.46
CA ARG A 270 -4.95 11.63 -1.46
C ARG A 270 -5.54 11.57 -0.05
N ALA A 271 -6.85 11.78 0.10
CA ALA A 271 -7.53 11.63 1.38
C ALA A 271 -7.44 10.20 1.94
N GLY A 272 -7.43 9.19 1.06
CA GLY A 272 -7.26 7.78 1.40
C GLY A 272 -5.87 7.40 1.89
N VAL A 273 -4.86 8.27 1.70
CA VAL A 273 -3.45 8.01 2.01
C VAL A 273 -2.80 9.17 2.79
N ASN A 274 -3.61 9.95 3.53
CA ASN A 274 -3.14 11.06 4.38
C ASN A 274 -2.32 12.14 3.66
N GLN A 275 -2.57 12.37 2.37
CA GLN A 275 -1.94 13.42 1.60
C GLN A 275 -2.83 14.68 1.59
N PRO A 276 -2.23 15.89 1.54
CA PRO A 276 -3.01 17.12 1.44
C PRO A 276 -3.77 17.17 0.11
N PRO A 277 -4.93 17.86 0.04
CA PRO A 277 -5.62 18.12 -1.21
C PRO A 277 -4.68 18.72 -2.26
N MET A 278 -4.91 18.37 -3.52
CA MET A 278 -4.13 18.86 -4.66
C MET A 278 -4.18 20.38 -4.74
N ASN A 279 -2.99 20.98 -4.78
CA ASN A 279 -2.84 22.37 -5.16
C ASN A 279 -2.41 22.44 -6.64
N PRO A 280 -3.32 22.78 -7.58
CA PRO A 280 -3.03 22.73 -9.01
C PRO A 280 -1.96 23.73 -9.47
N THR A 281 -1.59 24.72 -8.65
CA THR A 281 -0.53 25.68 -9.00
C THR A 281 0.88 25.09 -8.83
N VAL A 282 1.04 24.08 -7.98
CA VAL A 282 2.35 23.47 -7.67
C VAL A 282 2.40 21.97 -7.96
N ASP A 283 1.28 21.26 -7.77
CA ASP A 283 1.15 19.82 -7.98
C ASP A 283 0.91 19.50 -9.46
N THR A 284 1.84 19.90 -10.32
CA THR A 284 1.74 19.68 -11.77
C THR A 284 2.45 18.38 -12.18
N ALA A 285 1.97 17.76 -13.27
CA ALA A 285 2.64 16.60 -13.85
C ALA A 285 4.10 16.92 -14.22
N GLN A 286 4.36 18.13 -14.71
CA GLN A 286 5.70 18.60 -15.04
C GLN A 286 6.61 18.66 -13.80
N ALA A 287 6.13 19.24 -12.70
CA ALA A 287 6.89 19.32 -11.44
C ALA A 287 7.19 17.93 -10.89
N TYR A 288 6.21 17.03 -10.89
CA TYR A 288 6.40 15.65 -10.47
C TYR A 288 7.44 14.93 -11.33
N CYS A 289 7.29 14.97 -12.66
CA CYS A 289 8.23 14.33 -13.59
C CYS A 289 9.64 14.91 -13.50
N PHE A 290 9.77 16.21 -13.26
CA PHE A 290 11.06 16.85 -13.03
C PHE A 290 11.74 16.26 -11.79
N ASN A 291 11.03 16.23 -10.66
CA ASN A 291 11.55 15.68 -9.40
C ASN A 291 11.90 14.19 -9.53
N LEU A 292 11.04 13.39 -10.17
CA LEU A 292 11.31 11.99 -10.47
C LEU A 292 12.61 11.83 -11.26
N ALA A 293 12.84 12.67 -12.27
CA ALA A 293 14.04 12.61 -13.11
C ALA A 293 15.32 13.11 -12.45
N THR A 294 15.21 14.02 -11.48
CA THR A 294 16.39 14.57 -10.82
C THR A 294 16.77 13.79 -9.57
N ILE A 295 15.79 13.26 -8.82
CA ILE A 295 16.01 12.66 -7.50
C ILE A 295 16.22 11.15 -7.61
N ALA A 296 15.32 10.43 -8.29
CA ALA A 296 15.36 8.97 -8.29
C ALA A 296 16.66 8.39 -8.86
N PRO A 297 17.21 8.85 -10.02
CA PRO A 297 18.48 8.32 -10.53
C PRO A 297 19.67 8.59 -9.61
N ALA A 298 19.67 9.73 -8.92
CA ALA A 298 20.73 10.07 -7.98
C ALA A 298 20.72 9.14 -6.77
N ARG A 299 19.52 8.90 -6.21
CA ARG A 299 19.36 8.01 -5.06
C ARG A 299 19.67 6.54 -5.41
N LEU A 300 19.16 6.04 -6.55
CA LEU A 300 19.48 4.68 -7.01
C LEU A 300 20.97 4.44 -7.24
N ARG A 301 21.69 5.46 -7.74
CA ARG A 301 23.15 5.35 -7.93
C ARG A 301 23.88 5.27 -6.58
N LEU A 302 23.47 6.07 -5.60
CA LEU A 302 24.03 6.06 -4.25
C LEU A 302 23.79 4.72 -3.56
N ASP A 303 22.55 4.23 -3.60
CA ASP A 303 22.13 3.00 -2.93
C ASP A 303 22.53 1.71 -3.65
N ARG A 304 23.15 1.80 -4.83
CA ARG A 304 23.48 0.63 -5.65
C ARG A 304 24.28 -0.42 -4.88
N VAL A 305 25.27 0.00 -4.11
CA VAL A 305 26.13 -0.92 -3.34
C VAL A 305 25.35 -1.64 -2.22
N LEU A 306 24.29 -1.03 -1.70
CA LEU A 306 23.43 -1.60 -0.66
C LEU A 306 22.32 -2.48 -1.25
N THR A 307 21.82 -2.13 -2.44
CA THR A 307 20.65 -2.77 -3.06
C THR A 307 21.00 -3.87 -4.05
N ILE A 308 22.23 -3.91 -4.58
CA ILE A 308 22.64 -4.97 -5.53
C ILE A 308 22.76 -6.35 -4.89
N GLY A 309 23.04 -6.40 -3.58
CA GLY A 309 23.05 -7.63 -2.79
C GLY A 309 21.68 -8.00 -2.21
N GLY A 310 20.67 -7.13 -2.35
CA GLY A 310 19.33 -7.37 -1.82
C GLY A 310 18.48 -8.25 -2.75
N PRO A 311 17.57 -9.08 -2.21
CA PRO A 311 16.68 -9.91 -3.01
C PRO A 311 15.72 -9.04 -3.83
N SER A 312 15.36 -9.50 -5.03
CA SER A 312 14.29 -8.87 -5.82
C SER A 312 12.91 -9.17 -5.21
N PRO A 313 12.00 -8.18 -5.13
CA PRO A 313 10.59 -8.41 -4.83
C PRO A 313 9.90 -9.33 -5.84
N ASP A 314 10.30 -9.22 -7.10
CA ASP A 314 9.88 -10.10 -8.19
C ASP A 314 11.12 -10.69 -8.89
N PRO A 315 11.52 -11.92 -8.53
CA PRO A 315 12.65 -12.60 -9.15
C PRO A 315 12.46 -12.92 -10.64
N ALA A 316 11.22 -12.95 -11.15
CA ALA A 316 10.95 -13.16 -12.57
C ALA A 316 11.21 -11.89 -13.39
N ALA A 317 10.94 -10.71 -12.83
CA ALA A 317 11.22 -9.43 -13.47
C ALA A 317 12.69 -9.00 -13.34
N ALA A 318 13.30 -9.19 -12.17
CA ALA A 318 14.62 -8.68 -11.85
C ALA A 318 15.41 -9.60 -10.91
N ARG A 319 16.74 -9.62 -11.04
CA ARG A 319 17.60 -10.55 -10.28
C ARG A 319 17.92 -10.08 -8.86
N ASN A 320 17.89 -8.76 -8.63
CA ASN A 320 18.17 -8.14 -7.34
C ASN A 320 17.39 -6.83 -7.19
N LEU A 321 17.34 -6.31 -5.96
CA LEU A 321 16.59 -5.10 -5.63
C LEU A 321 17.02 -3.90 -6.48
N PHE A 322 18.32 -3.70 -6.71
CA PHE A 322 18.80 -2.61 -7.57
C PHE A 322 18.21 -2.66 -8.99
N THR A 323 18.27 -3.84 -9.63
CA THR A 323 17.70 -4.02 -10.98
C THR A 323 16.20 -3.87 -11.00
N PHE A 324 15.50 -4.32 -9.95
CA PHE A 324 14.06 -4.12 -9.79
C PHE A 324 13.70 -2.63 -9.71
N LEU A 325 14.36 -1.87 -8.83
CA LEU A 325 14.09 -0.44 -8.66
C LEU A 325 14.42 0.36 -9.93
N THR A 326 15.43 -0.06 -10.70
CA THR A 326 15.76 0.56 -11.99
C THR A 326 14.67 0.30 -13.03
N GLN A 327 14.14 -0.92 -13.10
CA GLN A 327 13.01 -1.26 -13.98
C GLN A 327 11.74 -0.51 -13.57
N ARG A 328 11.46 -0.45 -12.26
CA ARG A 328 10.36 0.32 -11.67
C ARG A 328 10.42 1.78 -12.09
N LEU A 329 11.56 2.46 -11.91
CA LEU A 329 11.73 3.84 -12.34
C LEU A 329 11.44 4.03 -13.85
N LYS A 330 11.90 3.10 -14.70
CA LYS A 330 11.63 3.15 -16.14
C LYS A 330 10.13 2.99 -16.46
N ALA A 331 9.43 2.10 -15.75
CA ALA A 331 7.98 1.95 -15.86
C ALA A 331 7.27 3.25 -15.45
N SER A 332 7.64 3.83 -14.30
CA SER A 332 7.11 5.11 -13.82
C SER A 332 7.20 6.22 -14.88
N PHE A 333 8.34 6.35 -15.55
CA PHE A 333 8.49 7.34 -16.63
C PHE A 333 7.50 7.12 -17.78
N THR A 334 7.26 5.86 -18.13
CA THR A 334 6.40 5.47 -19.26
C THR A 334 4.93 5.73 -18.90
N ASP A 335 4.49 5.22 -17.75
CA ASP A 335 3.08 5.21 -17.36
C ASP A 335 2.60 6.60 -16.94
N LEU A 336 3.46 7.36 -16.25
CA LEU A 336 3.20 8.77 -15.94
C LEU A 336 3.40 9.68 -17.15
N LYS A 337 3.83 9.15 -18.31
CA LYS A 337 4.12 9.94 -19.53
C LYS A 337 5.11 11.07 -19.27
N CYS A 338 6.08 10.83 -18.40
CA CYS A 338 7.14 11.77 -18.10
C CYS A 338 8.12 11.84 -19.28
N LYS A 339 8.28 13.02 -19.87
CA LYS A 339 9.30 13.23 -20.91
C LYS A 339 10.67 13.22 -20.24
N ALA A 340 11.62 12.48 -20.82
CA ALA A 340 13.01 12.57 -20.39
C ALA A 340 13.46 14.04 -20.45
N PRO A 341 14.19 14.54 -19.43
CA PRO A 341 14.75 15.89 -19.51
C PRO A 341 15.58 15.98 -20.78
N ALA A 342 15.39 17.06 -21.56
CA ALA A 342 16.19 17.29 -22.74
C ALA A 342 17.67 17.18 -22.35
N ARG A 343 18.42 16.27 -22.97
CA ARG A 343 19.87 16.25 -22.83
C ARG A 343 20.35 17.63 -23.29
N ASN A 344 20.80 18.46 -22.36
CA ASN A 344 21.56 19.65 -22.72
C ASN A 344 22.81 19.16 -23.46
N LYS A 345 22.79 19.22 -24.80
CA LYS A 345 23.93 18.94 -25.69
C LYS A 345 25.00 20.04 -25.60
N LYS A 346 25.19 20.63 -24.41
CA LYS A 346 26.18 21.68 -24.13
C LYS A 346 26.69 21.54 -22.70
N ARG A 347 27.52 20.52 -22.48
CA ARG A 347 28.64 20.52 -21.54
C ARG A 347 29.69 19.58 -22.08
#